data_AF-A0A2H0Q5K5-F1
#
_entry.id   AF-A0A2H0Q5K5-F1
#
_cell.length_a   1.000
_cell.length_b   1.000
_cell.length_c   1.000
_cell.angle_alpha   90.00
_cell.angle_beta   90.00
_cell.angle_gamma   90.00
#
_symmetry.space_group_name_H-M   'P 1'
#
loop_
_entity.id
_entity.type
_entity.pdbx_description
1 polymer ?
#
loop_
_entity_poly.entity_id
_entity_poly.type
_entity_poly.pdbx_seq_one_letter_code
_entity_poly.pdbx_strand_id
1 'polypeptide(L)'
;MGDSLSEGYGVSREKAFPSIIKQQLEADELGFKVKVTNGSVSGSTSANAPSRLKWFLKSKPDVLVLALGANDGLRGIDVESSSKNLAQTIALAKENNIRIVLTGMLIPPNYGEEYRKKFSSMYDKLKTKYQLDFIPFLLEGVAGIKEYNQADGIHPNVKGHEVLAKNVMKILRPILISENDKRKGSK
;
A
#
# COMPACT_ATOMS: atom_id res chain seq x y z
N MET A 1 0.37 -5.14 -2.28
CA MET A 1 -0.40 -5.04 -3.53
C MET A 1 -0.75 -3.59 -3.75
N GLY A 2 -0.37 -3.03 -4.90
CA GLY A 2 -0.71 -1.67 -5.27
C GLY A 2 -0.84 -1.46 -6.77
N ASP A 3 -0.68 -0.21 -7.18
CA ASP A 3 -0.68 0.28 -8.56
C ASP A 3 0.73 0.70 -9.03
N SER A 4 0.83 1.67 -9.95
CA SER A 4 2.09 2.16 -10.52
C SER A 4 3.05 2.71 -9.47
N LEU A 5 2.51 3.34 -8.40
CA LEU A 5 3.31 3.89 -7.30
C LEU A 5 4.07 2.80 -6.54
N SER A 6 3.51 1.58 -6.50
CA SER A 6 4.11 0.42 -5.84
C SER A 6 4.80 -0.54 -6.81
N GLU A 7 4.37 -0.59 -8.06
CA GLU A 7 5.04 -1.35 -9.11
C GLU A 7 6.45 -0.79 -9.37
N GLY A 8 6.60 0.54 -9.30
CA GLY A 8 7.83 1.24 -9.63
C GLY A 8 7.83 1.76 -11.06
N TYR A 9 6.70 2.30 -11.53
CA TYR A 9 6.60 2.86 -12.88
C TYR A 9 7.71 3.90 -13.12
N GLY A 10 8.43 3.77 -14.24
CA GLY A 10 9.50 4.70 -14.61
C GLY A 10 10.83 4.53 -13.84
N VAL A 11 10.94 3.54 -12.94
CA VAL A 11 12.20 3.17 -12.29
C VAL A 11 12.52 1.69 -12.46
N SER A 12 13.77 1.29 -12.25
CA SER A 12 14.11 -0.14 -12.24
C SER A 12 13.43 -0.84 -11.05
N ARG A 13 13.15 -2.13 -11.19
CA ARG A 13 12.46 -2.92 -10.17
C ARG A 13 13.18 -2.90 -8.83
N GLU A 14 14.51 -2.85 -8.83
CA GLU A 14 15.38 -2.83 -7.65
C GLU A 14 15.32 -1.48 -6.92
N LYS A 15 14.92 -0.42 -7.63
CA LYS A 15 14.76 0.94 -7.08
C LYS A 15 13.32 1.27 -6.69
N ALA A 16 12.36 0.40 -6.99
CA ALA A 16 11.00 0.54 -6.49
C ALA A 16 10.95 0.31 -4.97
N PHE A 17 10.10 1.06 -4.27
CA PHE A 17 10.06 1.03 -2.80
C PHE A 17 9.85 -0.38 -2.19
N PRO A 18 9.05 -1.31 -2.77
CA PRO A 18 8.94 -2.66 -2.19
C PRO A 18 10.27 -3.44 -2.23
N SER A 19 11.10 -3.20 -3.25
CA SER A 19 12.42 -3.82 -3.36
C SER A 19 13.43 -3.18 -2.41
N ILE A 20 13.36 -1.85 -2.22
CA ILE A 20 14.14 -1.15 -1.20
C ILE A 20 13.81 -1.69 0.20
N ILE A 21 12.51 -1.85 0.51
CA ILE A 21 12.05 -2.47 1.77
C ILE A 21 12.62 -3.88 1.93
N LYS A 22 12.58 -4.69 0.87
CA LYS A 22 13.15 -6.03 0.90
C LYS A 22 14.64 -6.00 1.26
N GLN A 23 15.43 -5.16 0.60
CA GLN A 23 16.86 -5.03 0.87
C GLN A 23 17.13 -4.55 2.29
N GLN A 24 16.34 -3.59 2.79
CA GLN A 24 16.44 -3.11 4.17
C GLN A 24 16.15 -4.24 5.17
N LEU A 25 15.09 -5.03 4.95
CA LEU A 25 14.74 -6.16 5.82
C LEU A 25 15.75 -7.30 5.76
N GLU A 26 16.42 -7.50 4.63
CA GLU A 26 17.51 -8.48 4.49
C GLU A 26 18.79 -8.04 5.21
N ALA A 27 19.05 -6.73 5.27
CA ALA A 27 20.17 -6.15 5.99
C ALA A 27 19.89 -5.92 7.49
N ASP A 28 18.63 -5.88 7.90
CA ASP A 28 18.22 -5.66 9.29
C ASP A 28 18.44 -6.93 10.12
N GLU A 29 18.96 -6.79 11.33
CA GLU A 29 19.25 -7.89 12.25
C GLU A 29 17.98 -8.33 13.01
N LEU A 30 16.89 -8.58 12.28
CA LEU A 30 15.59 -8.94 12.87
C LEU A 30 15.60 -10.33 13.55
N GLY A 31 16.59 -11.17 13.25
CA GLY A 31 16.66 -12.54 13.78
C GLY A 31 15.65 -13.51 13.15
N PHE A 32 14.96 -13.11 12.08
CA PHE A 32 14.08 -13.97 11.27
C PHE A 32 14.08 -13.51 9.80
N LYS A 33 13.74 -14.42 8.89
CA LYS A 33 13.70 -14.14 7.44
C LYS A 33 12.35 -13.57 7.04
N VAL A 34 12.36 -12.49 6.25
CA VAL A 34 11.15 -11.91 5.65
C VAL A 34 11.18 -12.11 4.14
N LYS A 35 10.10 -12.65 3.58
CA LYS A 35 9.91 -12.75 2.12
C LYS A 35 8.99 -11.62 1.65
N VAL A 36 9.48 -10.78 0.75
CA VAL A 36 8.71 -9.69 0.16
C VAL A 36 8.34 -10.02 -1.28
N THR A 37 7.04 -9.91 -1.60
CA THR A 37 6.52 -10.08 -2.96
C THR A 37 5.87 -8.78 -3.42
N ASN A 38 6.44 -8.14 -4.45
CA ASN A 38 5.76 -7.00 -5.09
C ASN A 38 4.67 -7.53 -6.03
N GLY A 39 3.44 -7.55 -5.54
CA GLY A 39 2.26 -7.95 -6.32
C GLY A 39 1.54 -6.79 -6.99
N SER A 40 2.19 -5.63 -7.16
CA SER A 40 1.60 -4.39 -7.70
C SER A 40 1.55 -4.39 -9.23
N VAL A 41 0.59 -3.67 -9.80
CA VAL A 41 0.36 -3.64 -11.26
C VAL A 41 -0.09 -2.25 -11.66
N SER A 42 0.65 -1.59 -12.57
CA SER A 42 0.30 -0.24 -13.06
C SER A 42 -1.14 -0.14 -13.56
N GLY A 43 -1.78 0.99 -13.29
CA GLY A 43 -3.16 1.26 -13.70
C GLY A 43 -4.24 0.48 -12.95
N SER A 44 -3.88 -0.36 -11.97
CA SER A 44 -4.84 -1.09 -11.13
C SER A 44 -5.75 -0.14 -10.36
N THR A 45 -7.04 -0.47 -10.34
CA THR A 45 -8.03 0.17 -9.46
C THR A 45 -8.38 -0.76 -8.29
N SER A 46 -9.16 -0.24 -7.34
CA SER A 46 -9.73 -1.03 -6.24
C SER A 46 -10.51 -2.25 -6.74
N ALA A 47 -11.19 -2.14 -7.89
CA ALA A 47 -12.02 -3.19 -8.47
C ALA A 47 -11.23 -4.47 -8.81
N ASN A 48 -9.94 -4.36 -9.11
CA ASN A 48 -9.09 -5.52 -9.43
C ASN A 48 -8.54 -6.21 -8.18
N ALA A 49 -8.67 -5.60 -7.00
CA ALA A 49 -7.98 -6.03 -5.80
C ALA A 49 -8.42 -7.42 -5.28
N PRO A 50 -9.73 -7.77 -5.22
CA PRO A 50 -10.16 -9.06 -4.70
C PRO A 50 -9.65 -10.25 -5.53
N SER A 51 -9.75 -10.16 -6.86
CA SER A 51 -9.30 -11.24 -7.76
C SER A 51 -7.78 -11.42 -7.71
N ARG A 52 -7.03 -10.32 -7.61
CA ARG A 52 -5.57 -10.36 -7.44
C ARG A 52 -5.18 -11.00 -6.12
N LEU A 53 -5.85 -10.64 -5.01
CA LEU A 53 -5.54 -11.22 -3.70
C LEU A 53 -5.71 -12.75 -3.71
N LYS A 54 -6.77 -13.27 -4.35
CA LYS A 54 -6.98 -14.73 -4.49
C LYS A 54 -5.78 -15.45 -5.10
N TRP A 55 -5.07 -14.84 -6.04
CA TRP A 55 -3.87 -15.43 -6.63
C TRP A 55 -2.72 -15.53 -5.60
N PHE A 56 -2.56 -14.50 -4.76
CA PHE A 56 -1.53 -14.46 -3.73
C PHE A 56 -1.82 -15.33 -2.51
N LEU A 57 -3.08 -15.71 -2.26
CA LEU A 57 -3.44 -16.58 -1.12
C LEU A 57 -2.67 -17.91 -1.12
N LYS A 58 -2.31 -18.44 -2.30
CA LYS A 58 -1.50 -19.67 -2.43
C LYS A 58 -0.13 -19.56 -1.77
N SER A 59 0.42 -18.33 -1.70
CA SER A 59 1.71 -18.07 -1.04
C SER A 59 1.61 -17.90 0.48
N LYS A 60 0.38 -17.94 1.03
CA LYS A 60 0.07 -17.79 2.47
C LYS A 60 0.79 -16.57 3.10
N PRO A 61 0.54 -15.36 2.60
CA PRO A 61 1.20 -14.17 3.13
C PRO A 61 0.71 -13.86 4.56
N ASP A 62 1.60 -13.39 5.42
CA ASP A 62 1.25 -12.95 6.78
C ASP A 62 0.73 -11.52 6.83
N VAL A 63 1.33 -10.67 5.99
CA VAL A 63 1.06 -9.24 5.96
C VAL A 63 0.78 -8.81 4.52
N LEU A 64 -0.31 -8.06 4.34
CA LEU A 64 -0.67 -7.39 3.11
C LEU A 64 -0.57 -5.87 3.30
N VAL A 65 0.40 -5.24 2.63
CA VAL A 65 0.35 -3.80 2.40
C VAL A 65 -0.58 -3.53 1.21
N LEU A 66 -1.72 -2.89 1.44
CA LEU A 66 -2.74 -2.59 0.45
C LEU A 66 -2.68 -1.11 0.07
N ALA A 67 -2.13 -0.82 -1.11
CA ALA A 67 -1.90 0.52 -1.64
C ALA A 67 -2.63 0.72 -2.97
N LEU A 68 -3.95 0.74 -2.92
CA LEU A 68 -4.83 0.90 -4.07
C LEU A 68 -5.87 1.99 -3.82
N GLY A 69 -6.35 2.58 -4.91
CA GLY A 69 -7.40 3.61 -4.92
C GLY A 69 -6.97 4.90 -5.61
N ALA A 70 -5.67 5.15 -5.80
CA ALA A 70 -5.20 6.36 -6.48
C ALA A 70 -5.76 6.48 -7.90
N ASN A 71 -5.73 5.39 -8.68
CA ASN A 71 -6.33 5.36 -10.01
C ASN A 71 -7.85 5.56 -10.00
N ASP A 72 -8.55 5.03 -8.99
CA ASP A 72 -10.00 5.26 -8.83
C ASP A 72 -10.28 6.75 -8.65
N GLY A 73 -9.54 7.39 -7.75
CA GLY A 73 -9.65 8.82 -7.48
C GLY A 73 -9.30 9.70 -8.68
N LEU A 74 -8.19 9.40 -9.37
CA LEU A 74 -7.76 10.15 -10.55
C LEU A 74 -8.70 9.98 -11.75
N ARG A 75 -9.43 8.86 -11.82
CA ARG A 75 -10.46 8.61 -12.85
C ARG A 75 -11.85 9.13 -12.46
N GLY A 76 -12.01 9.71 -11.27
CA GLY A 76 -13.30 10.19 -10.78
C GLY A 76 -14.32 9.07 -10.55
N ILE A 77 -13.85 7.85 -10.25
CA ILE A 77 -14.74 6.73 -9.91
C ILE A 77 -15.50 7.08 -8.63
N ASP A 78 -16.75 6.65 -8.55
CA ASP A 78 -17.57 6.78 -7.35
C ASP A 78 -16.85 6.20 -6.11
N VAL A 79 -16.85 6.99 -5.02
CA VAL A 79 -16.11 6.67 -3.80
C VAL A 79 -16.74 5.49 -3.07
N GLU A 80 -18.06 5.31 -3.13
CA GLU A 80 -18.73 4.17 -2.50
C GLU A 80 -18.36 2.86 -3.20
N SER A 81 -18.29 2.87 -4.53
CA SER A 81 -17.82 1.75 -5.35
C SER A 81 -16.39 1.38 -4.99
N SER A 82 -15.49 2.38 -4.89
CA SER A 82 -14.10 2.18 -4.48
C SER A 82 -14.00 1.58 -3.07
N SER A 83 -14.79 2.12 -2.14
CA SER A 83 -14.88 1.67 -0.74
C SER A 83 -15.33 0.22 -0.64
N LYS A 84 -16.36 -0.16 -1.41
CA LYS A 84 -16.88 -1.52 -1.46
C LYS A 84 -15.83 -2.52 -1.94
N ASN A 85 -15.10 -2.18 -3.00
CA ASN A 85 -14.05 -3.05 -3.55
C ASN A 85 -12.88 -3.25 -2.57
N LEU A 86 -12.45 -2.18 -1.90
CA LEU A 86 -11.43 -2.26 -0.84
C LEU A 86 -11.93 -3.08 0.35
N ALA A 87 -13.17 -2.86 0.78
CA ALA A 87 -13.79 -3.62 1.87
C ALA A 87 -13.87 -5.13 1.58
N GLN A 88 -14.20 -5.52 0.34
CA GLN A 88 -14.19 -6.92 -0.08
C GLN A 88 -12.78 -7.53 -0.01
N THR A 89 -11.76 -6.78 -0.43
CA THR A 89 -10.36 -7.22 -0.35
C THR A 89 -9.90 -7.38 1.09
N ILE A 90 -10.26 -6.43 1.96
CA ILE A 90 -9.95 -6.44 3.39
C ILE A 90 -10.62 -7.64 4.08
N ALA A 91 -11.90 -7.89 3.78
CA ALA A 91 -12.64 -9.04 4.31
C ALA A 91 -11.97 -10.36 3.90
N LEU A 92 -11.66 -10.53 2.60
CA LEU A 92 -10.98 -11.71 2.09
C LEU A 92 -9.60 -11.93 2.74
N ALA A 93 -8.83 -10.87 2.97
CA ALA A 93 -7.55 -10.95 3.67
C ALA A 93 -7.74 -11.42 5.13
N LYS A 94 -8.70 -10.84 5.85
CA LYS A 94 -9.01 -11.23 7.24
C LYS A 94 -9.49 -12.67 7.37
N GLU A 95 -10.36 -13.13 6.46
CA GLU A 95 -10.82 -14.53 6.40
C GLU A 95 -9.66 -15.52 6.26
N ASN A 96 -8.55 -15.09 5.68
CA ASN A 96 -7.32 -15.88 5.51
C ASN A 96 -6.26 -15.57 6.57
N ASN A 97 -6.63 -14.91 7.67
CA ASN A 97 -5.75 -14.52 8.78
C ASN A 97 -4.55 -13.66 8.35
N ILE A 98 -4.72 -12.83 7.33
CA ILE A 98 -3.69 -11.94 6.82
C ILE A 98 -3.83 -10.58 7.53
N ARG A 99 -2.77 -10.12 8.18
CA ARG A 99 -2.72 -8.78 8.77
C ARG A 99 -2.58 -7.73 7.66
N ILE A 100 -3.33 -6.63 7.75
CA ILE A 100 -3.41 -5.65 6.67
C ILE A 100 -2.86 -4.31 7.14
N VAL A 101 -1.96 -3.75 6.34
CA VAL A 101 -1.54 -2.34 6.40
C VAL A 101 -2.22 -1.62 5.24
N LEU A 102 -3.24 -0.82 5.53
CA LEU A 102 -3.92 0.00 4.53
C LEU A 102 -3.13 1.30 4.33
N THR A 103 -2.91 1.72 3.08
CA THR A 103 -2.31 3.03 2.79
C THR A 103 -3.35 3.97 2.22
N GLY A 104 -3.55 5.11 2.86
CA GLY A 104 -4.42 6.17 2.37
C GLY A 104 -3.80 6.95 1.23
N MET A 105 -4.66 7.58 0.43
CA MET A 105 -4.28 8.44 -0.68
C MET A 105 -5.07 9.75 -0.71
N LEU A 106 -4.45 10.79 -1.27
CA LEU A 106 -5.05 12.10 -1.49
C LEU A 106 -5.13 12.39 -2.98
N ILE A 107 -6.13 13.16 -3.39
CA ILE A 107 -6.37 13.54 -4.79
C ILE A 107 -6.05 15.03 -4.99
N PRO A 108 -5.48 15.40 -6.16
CA PRO A 108 -5.13 16.78 -6.48
C PRO A 108 -6.30 17.78 -6.30
N PRO A 109 -6.01 19.07 -5.99
CA PRO A 109 -7.03 20.08 -5.71
C PRO A 109 -8.07 20.31 -6.81
N ASN A 110 -7.75 20.03 -8.08
CA ASN A 110 -8.62 20.26 -9.24
C ASN A 110 -9.82 19.30 -9.34
N TYR A 111 -9.97 18.34 -8.42
CA TYR A 111 -11.10 17.39 -8.38
C TYR A 111 -12.27 17.84 -7.48
N GLY A 112 -12.19 19.05 -6.93
CA GLY A 112 -13.22 19.58 -6.02
C GLY A 112 -13.07 19.11 -4.58
N GLU A 113 -13.41 19.98 -3.64
CA GLU A 113 -13.20 19.75 -2.21
C GLU A 113 -14.07 18.59 -1.68
N GLU A 114 -15.31 18.50 -2.11
CA GLU A 114 -16.26 17.47 -1.68
C GLU A 114 -15.76 16.06 -2.05
N TYR A 115 -15.37 15.86 -3.32
CA TYR A 115 -14.86 14.57 -3.78
C TYR A 115 -13.59 14.16 -3.03
N ARG A 116 -12.65 15.10 -2.89
CA ARG A 116 -11.40 14.88 -2.13
C ARG A 116 -11.67 14.45 -0.69
N LYS A 117 -12.55 15.16 0.02
CA LYS A 117 -12.92 14.84 1.41
C LYS A 117 -13.57 13.47 1.52
N LYS A 118 -14.50 13.13 0.61
CA LYS A 118 -15.13 11.80 0.56
C LYS A 118 -14.08 10.72 0.32
N PHE A 119 -13.19 10.94 -0.64
CA PHE A 119 -12.15 9.99 -1.03
C PHE A 119 -11.15 9.72 0.09
N SER A 120 -10.62 10.75 0.77
CA SER A 120 -9.70 10.52 1.90
C SER A 120 -10.42 9.87 3.08
N SER A 121 -11.64 10.33 3.41
CA SER A 121 -12.44 9.78 4.52
C SER A 121 -12.83 8.31 4.32
N MET A 122 -12.87 7.82 3.07
CA MET A 122 -13.10 6.40 2.78
C MET A 122 -12.06 5.52 3.50
N TYR A 123 -10.79 5.87 3.44
CA TYR A 123 -9.72 5.09 4.06
C TYR A 123 -9.83 5.09 5.58
N ASP A 124 -10.16 6.22 6.20
CA ASP A 124 -10.36 6.33 7.65
C ASP A 124 -11.55 5.48 8.14
N LYS A 125 -12.65 5.48 7.38
CA LYS A 125 -13.82 4.65 7.66
C LYS A 125 -13.46 3.16 7.56
N LEU A 126 -12.72 2.75 6.53
CA LEU A 126 -12.26 1.36 6.36
C LEU A 126 -11.30 0.94 7.48
N LYS A 127 -10.31 1.77 7.78
CA LYS A 127 -9.37 1.58 8.91
C LYS A 127 -10.13 1.35 10.21
N THR A 128 -11.07 2.23 10.55
CA THR A 128 -11.80 2.16 11.82
C THR A 128 -12.69 0.93 11.87
N LYS A 129 -13.46 0.68 10.81
CA LYS A 129 -14.38 -0.45 10.72
C LYS A 129 -13.67 -1.80 10.88
N TYR A 130 -12.50 -1.96 10.26
CA TYR A 130 -11.78 -3.23 10.23
C TYR A 130 -10.58 -3.29 11.19
N GLN A 131 -10.34 -2.23 11.96
CA GLN A 131 -9.22 -2.08 12.90
C GLN A 131 -7.86 -2.38 12.23
N LEU A 132 -7.56 -1.64 11.17
CA LEU A 132 -6.37 -1.87 10.34
C LEU A 132 -5.19 -1.02 10.81
N ASP A 133 -3.98 -1.57 10.66
CA ASP A 133 -2.78 -0.75 10.64
C ASP A 133 -2.87 0.20 9.43
N PHE A 134 -2.43 1.45 9.60
CA PHE A 134 -2.73 2.49 8.62
C PHE A 134 -1.56 3.45 8.40
N ILE A 135 -1.28 3.70 7.12
CA ILE A 135 -0.41 4.78 6.66
C ILE A 135 -1.33 5.87 6.09
N PRO A 136 -1.46 7.05 6.73
CA PRO A 136 -2.42 8.07 6.30
C PRO A 136 -2.26 8.53 4.85
N PHE A 137 -1.01 8.70 4.41
CA PHE A 137 -0.70 9.10 3.06
C PHE A 137 0.62 8.45 2.61
N LEU A 138 0.56 7.62 1.57
CA LEU A 138 1.74 6.92 1.05
C LEU A 138 2.82 7.91 0.55
N LEU A 139 2.39 8.98 -0.12
CA LEU A 139 3.27 9.98 -0.75
C LEU A 139 3.60 11.15 0.18
N GLU A 140 3.48 10.97 1.51
CA GLU A 140 3.90 11.98 2.48
C GLU A 140 5.37 12.35 2.27
N GLY A 141 5.65 13.65 2.11
CA GLY A 141 7.00 14.15 1.78
C GLY A 141 7.46 13.91 0.33
N VAL A 142 6.57 13.44 -0.56
CA VAL A 142 6.87 13.23 -1.99
C VAL A 142 5.90 13.96 -2.90
N ALA A 143 4.60 13.90 -2.64
CA ALA A 143 3.59 14.45 -3.55
C ALA A 143 3.81 15.95 -3.84
N GLY A 144 3.85 16.31 -5.12
CA GLY A 144 4.02 17.70 -5.58
C GLY A 144 5.44 18.26 -5.47
N ILE A 145 6.42 17.49 -4.98
CA ILE A 145 7.81 17.94 -4.86
C ILE A 145 8.61 17.47 -6.08
N LYS A 146 9.03 18.41 -6.92
CA LYS A 146 9.74 18.13 -8.19
C LYS A 146 10.98 17.24 -8.02
N GLU A 147 11.72 17.40 -6.92
CA GLU A 147 12.91 16.58 -6.65
C GLU A 147 12.60 15.08 -6.49
N TYR A 148 11.41 14.73 -6.00
CA TYR A 148 11.03 13.35 -5.70
C TYR A 148 10.13 12.71 -6.75
N ASN A 149 9.71 13.47 -7.76
CA ASN A 149 8.81 12.99 -8.82
C ASN A 149 9.49 13.02 -10.19
N GLN A 150 8.91 12.24 -11.10
CA GLN A 150 9.21 12.27 -12.52
C GLN A 150 8.63 13.54 -13.16
N ALA A 151 8.90 13.74 -14.45
CA ALA A 151 8.46 14.93 -15.18
C ALA A 151 6.92 15.10 -15.19
N ASP A 152 6.17 14.02 -15.01
CA ASP A 152 4.70 14.06 -14.92
C ASP A 152 4.16 14.62 -13.59
N GLY A 153 5.01 14.77 -12.56
CA GLY A 153 4.63 15.26 -11.24
C GLY A 153 3.74 14.32 -10.40
N ILE A 154 3.49 13.10 -10.88
CA ILE A 154 2.61 12.11 -10.25
C ILE A 154 3.41 10.91 -9.76
N HIS A 155 4.35 10.42 -10.58
CA HIS A 155 5.10 9.20 -10.28
C HIS A 155 6.41 9.54 -9.57
N PRO A 156 6.71 8.90 -8.42
CA PRO A 156 8.00 9.07 -7.76
C PRO A 156 9.18 8.66 -8.65
N ASN A 157 10.28 9.39 -8.54
CA ASN A 157 11.57 8.94 -9.07
C ASN A 157 12.30 8.08 -8.03
N VAL A 158 13.57 7.72 -8.28
CA VAL A 158 14.36 6.89 -7.35
C VAL A 158 14.41 7.48 -5.93
N LYS A 159 14.67 8.78 -5.78
CA LYS A 159 14.69 9.45 -4.47
C LYS A 159 13.31 9.41 -3.81
N GLY A 160 12.25 9.61 -4.58
CA GLY A 160 10.88 9.49 -4.06
C GLY A 160 10.58 8.09 -3.54
N HIS A 161 11.01 7.04 -4.25
CA HIS A 161 10.84 5.66 -3.79
C HIS A 161 11.59 5.35 -2.48
N GLU A 162 12.73 5.99 -2.21
CA GLU A 162 13.42 5.89 -0.92
C GLU A 162 12.58 6.48 0.23
N VAL A 163 11.92 7.63 -0.01
CA VAL A 163 11.00 8.24 0.96
C VAL A 163 9.77 7.37 1.17
N LEU A 164 9.18 6.82 0.11
CA LEU A 164 8.04 5.88 0.21
C LEU A 164 8.42 4.63 1.03
N ALA A 165 9.61 4.08 0.80
CA ALA A 165 10.10 2.94 1.57
C ALA A 165 10.18 3.28 3.06
N LYS A 166 10.69 4.46 3.42
CA LYS A 166 10.73 4.95 4.80
C LYS A 166 9.33 5.10 5.41
N ASN A 167 8.39 5.69 4.68
CA ASN A 167 7.01 5.87 5.13
C ASN A 167 6.35 4.53 5.47
N VAL A 168 6.54 3.53 4.61
CA VAL A 168 5.98 2.19 4.82
C VAL A 168 6.71 1.46 5.95
N MET A 169 8.04 1.49 6.00
CA MET A 169 8.84 0.76 7.00
C MET A 169 8.58 1.24 8.43
N LYS A 170 8.29 2.53 8.62
CA LYS A 170 7.92 3.08 9.94
C LYS A 170 6.76 2.32 10.58
N ILE A 171 5.81 1.86 9.77
CA ILE A 171 4.64 1.09 10.24
C ILE A 171 4.88 -0.42 10.11
N LEU A 172 5.48 -0.87 9.00
CA LEU A 172 5.62 -2.28 8.68
C LEU A 172 6.59 -3.01 9.61
N ARG A 173 7.72 -2.40 9.98
CA ARG A 173 8.75 -3.05 10.80
C ARG A 173 8.23 -3.59 12.16
N PRO A 174 7.57 -2.78 13.02
CA PRO A 174 7.03 -3.30 14.28
C PRO A 174 5.96 -4.37 14.09
N ILE A 175 5.19 -4.31 13.00
CA ILE A 175 4.20 -5.33 12.64
C ILE A 175 4.89 -6.67 12.36
N LEU A 176 5.95 -6.67 11.56
CA LEU A 176 6.68 -7.90 11.23
C LEU A 176 7.27 -8.58 12.47
N ILE A 177 7.81 -7.79 13.41
CA ILE A 177 8.31 -8.31 14.70
C ILE A 177 7.16 -8.94 15.49
N SER A 178 6.03 -8.23 15.63
CA SER A 178 4.84 -8.73 16.34
C SER A 178 4.29 -10.02 15.72
N GLU A 179 4.23 -10.13 14.39
CA GLU A 179 3.76 -11.36 13.73
C GLU A 179 4.74 -12.54 13.90
N ASN A 180 6.05 -12.27 13.92
CA ASN A 180 7.04 -13.30 14.22
C ASN A 180 6.93 -13.80 15.67
N ASP A 181 6.69 -12.92 16.64
CA ASP A 181 6.54 -13.31 18.04
C ASP A 181 5.28 -14.16 18.26
N LYS A 182 4.15 -13.79 17.63
CA LYS A 182 2.94 -14.62 17.64
C LYS A 182 3.19 -16.02 17.08
N ARG A 183 3.95 -16.14 16.00
CA ARG A 183 4.33 -17.42 15.40
C ARG A 183 5.19 -18.28 16.32
N LYS A 184 6.10 -17.66 17.09
CA LYS A 184 6.92 -18.37 18.09
C LYS A 184 6.10 -18.85 19.28
N GLY A 185 5.16 -18.03 19.77
CA GLY A 185 4.28 -18.39 20.90
C GLY A 185 3.13 -19.33 20.55
N SER A 186 2.86 -19.56 19.26
CA SER A 186 1.85 -20.53 18.78
C SER A 186 2.43 -21.91 18.47
N LYS A 187 3.74 -22.12 18.71
CA LYS A 187 4.44 -23.40 18.63
C LYS A 187 4.68 -23.94 20.03
#